data_AF-A0A812TT18-F1
#
_entry.id   AF-A0A812TT18-F1
#
_cell.length_a   1.000
_cell.length_b   1.000
_cell.length_c   1.000
_cell.angle_alpha   90.00
_cell.angle_beta   90.00
_cell.angle_gamma   90.00
#
_symmetry.space_group_name_H-M   'P 1'
#
loop_
_entity.id
_entity.type
_entity.pdbx_description
1 polymer ?
#
loop_
_entity_poly.entity_id
_entity_poly.type
_entity_poly.pdbx_seq_one_letter_code
_entity_poly.pdbx_strand_id
1 'polypeptide(L)'
;VRVRDSAGRELKQLVKGMDDLRQDAVMQQLFRLLNDVFQDSQLSLRTFQVIPLSPCAGVAEWVEHTTTLAEILFGPVEGAHQKYRPEDWLHHQCRQKMVDALQAAKNGDRQAQPRAFA
;
A
#
# COMPACT_ATOMS: atom_id res chain seq x y z
N VAL A 1 -14.32 10.57 -0.11
CA VAL A 1 -15.23 11.65 -0.54
C VAL A 1 -15.26 11.69 -2.06
N ARG A 2 -16.38 12.11 -2.69
CA ARG A 2 -16.48 12.31 -4.14
C ARG A 2 -16.74 13.79 -4.40
N VAL A 3 -16.06 14.37 -5.38
CA VAL A 3 -16.20 15.78 -5.78
C VAL A 3 -16.42 15.82 -7.28
N ARG A 4 -17.19 16.79 -7.77
CA ARG A 4 -17.40 17.00 -9.21
C ARG A 4 -16.67 18.27 -9.65
N ASP A 5 -15.89 18.20 -10.72
CA ASP A 5 -15.22 19.37 -11.28
C ASP A 5 -16.15 20.20 -12.19
N SER A 6 -15.66 21.36 -12.66
CA SER A 6 -16.41 22.22 -13.58
C SER A 6 -16.67 21.58 -14.95
N ALA A 7 -15.95 20.51 -15.30
CA ALA A 7 -16.17 19.71 -16.49
C ALA A 7 -17.16 18.55 -16.26
N GLY A 8 -17.74 18.43 -15.06
CA GLY A 8 -18.72 17.41 -14.70
C GLY A 8 -18.13 16.05 -14.33
N ARG A 9 -16.80 15.91 -14.27
CA ARG A 9 -16.13 14.65 -13.92
C ARG A 9 -16.19 14.42 -12.41
N GLU A 10 -16.52 13.20 -12.01
CA GLU A 10 -16.47 12.81 -10.60
C GLU A 10 -15.06 12.32 -10.25
N LEU A 11 -14.50 12.89 -9.18
CA LEU A 11 -13.19 12.58 -8.66
C LEU A 11 -13.33 12.05 -7.24
N LYS A 12 -12.76 10.88 -6.98
CA LYS A 12 -12.69 10.31 -5.64
C LYS A 12 -11.47 10.87 -4.90
N GLN A 13 -11.66 11.11 -3.60
CA GLN A 13 -10.64 11.65 -2.71
C GLN A 13 -10.62 10.84 -1.41
N LEU A 14 -9.41 10.52 -0.94
CA LEU A 14 -9.15 9.97 0.38
C LEU A 14 -8.91 11.11 1.35
N VAL A 15 -9.74 11.22 2.39
CA VAL A 15 -9.50 12.16 3.50
C VAL A 15 -8.80 11.38 4.61
N LYS A 16 -7.60 11.82 4.98
CA LYS A 16 -6.81 11.20 6.04
C LYS A 16 -6.76 12.14 7.24
N GLY A 17 -7.06 11.61 8.41
CA GLY A 17 -6.95 12.30 9.68
C GLY A 17 -6.01 11.56 10.63
N MET A 18 -5.50 12.28 11.63
CA MET A 18 -4.47 11.82 12.57
C MET A 18 -3.16 11.41 11.90
N ASP A 19 -2.89 11.92 10.70
CA ASP A 19 -1.69 11.59 9.95
C ASP A 19 -1.15 12.81 9.20
N ASP A 20 0.17 12.88 9.09
CA ASP A 20 0.89 14.00 8.50
C ASP A 20 1.31 13.69 7.07
N LEU A 21 0.54 14.20 6.11
CA LEU A 21 0.76 13.92 4.69
C LEU A 21 1.89 14.73 4.03
N ARG A 22 2.67 15.51 4.80
CA ARG A 22 3.77 16.31 4.23
C ARG A 22 4.84 15.43 3.58
N GLN A 23 5.17 14.30 4.19
CA GLN A 23 6.15 13.37 3.62
C GLN A 23 5.62 12.72 2.33
N ASP A 24 4.36 12.31 2.31
CA ASP A 24 3.70 11.78 1.10
C ASP A 24 3.71 12.80 -0.04
N ALA A 25 3.42 14.08 0.25
CA ALA A 25 3.45 15.15 -0.74
C ALA A 25 4.85 15.37 -1.33
N VAL A 26 5.89 15.35 -0.48
CA VAL A 26 7.29 15.44 -0.92
C VAL A 26 7.67 14.26 -1.82
N MET A 27 7.25 13.04 -1.45
CA MET A 27 7.50 11.85 -2.28
C MET A 27 6.80 11.93 -3.65
N GLN A 28 5.55 12.40 -3.70
CA GLN A 28 4.86 12.62 -4.97
C GLN A 28 5.50 13.70 -5.83
N GLN A 29 6.10 14.73 -5.22
CA GLN A 29 6.90 15.71 -5.95
C GLN A 29 8.18 15.08 -6.54
N LEU A 30 8.88 14.27 -5.76
CA LEU A 30 10.07 13.56 -6.23
C LEU A 30 9.74 12.64 -7.42
N PHE A 31 8.65 11.89 -7.36
CA PHE A 31 8.25 11.01 -8.47
C PHE A 31 7.94 11.77 -9.76
N ARG A 32 7.36 12.97 -9.65
CA ARG A 32 7.17 13.86 -10.82
C ARG A 32 8.51 14.28 -11.41
N LEU A 33 9.46 14.72 -10.58
CA LEU A 33 10.79 15.07 -11.03
C LEU A 33 11.51 13.88 -11.69
N LEU A 34 11.35 12.68 -11.13
CA LEU A 34 11.92 11.47 -11.75
C LEU A 34 11.32 11.20 -13.11
N ASN A 35 10.00 11.37 -13.29
CA ASN A 35 9.39 11.24 -14.61
C ASN A 35 9.95 12.24 -15.61
N ASP A 36 10.26 13.47 -15.20
CA ASP A 36 10.90 14.46 -16.07
C ASP A 36 12.33 14.02 -16.44
N VAL A 37 13.09 13.47 -15.49
CA VAL A 37 14.46 12.95 -15.74
C VAL A 37 14.44 11.73 -16.67
N PHE A 38 13.43 10.87 -16.54
CA PHE A 38 13.30 9.63 -17.31
C PHE A 38 12.39 9.79 -18.54
N GLN A 39 12.08 11.01 -18.97
CA GLN A 39 11.10 11.29 -20.02
C GLN A 39 11.44 10.63 -21.37
N ASP A 40 12.72 10.50 -21.71
CA ASP A 40 13.18 9.86 -22.95
C ASP A 40 13.22 8.32 -22.86
N SER A 41 12.90 7.76 -21.70
CA SER A 41 12.76 6.32 -21.50
C SER A 41 11.29 5.88 -21.57
N GLN A 42 11.04 4.58 -21.78
CA GLN A 42 9.69 4.02 -21.67
C GLN A 42 9.27 3.73 -20.21
N LEU A 43 9.97 4.31 -19.23
CA LEU A 43 9.69 4.13 -17.81
C LEU A 43 8.99 5.37 -17.25
N SER A 44 7.85 5.17 -16.60
CA SER A 44 7.16 6.23 -15.87
C SER A 44 6.56 5.69 -14.58
N LEU A 45 6.59 6.53 -13.55
CA LEU A 45 5.91 6.31 -12.28
C LEU A 45 4.54 6.97 -12.34
N ARG A 46 3.49 6.21 -12.03
CA ARG A 46 2.15 6.78 -11.86
C ARG A 46 2.12 7.62 -10.58
N THR A 47 1.86 8.91 -10.71
CA THR A 47 1.75 9.86 -9.60
C THR A 47 0.29 10.17 -9.29
N PHE A 48 0.02 10.63 -8.06
CA PHE A 48 -1.29 11.09 -7.63
C PHE A 48 -1.15 12.33 -6.74
N GLN A 49 -2.20 13.14 -6.65
CA GLN A 49 -2.12 14.38 -5.88
C GLN A 49 -2.26 14.14 -4.37
N VAL A 50 -1.40 14.79 -3.58
CA VAL A 50 -1.53 14.86 -2.11
C VAL A 50 -1.51 16.33 -1.70
N ILE A 51 -2.45 16.71 -0.82
CA ILE A 51 -2.61 18.07 -0.30
C ILE A 51 -2.68 17.99 1.23
N PRO A 52 -1.57 18.29 1.92
CA PRO A 52 -1.57 18.47 3.37
C PRO A 52 -2.44 19.68 3.73
N LEU A 53 -3.37 19.53 4.66
CA LEU A 53 -4.24 20.62 5.13
C LEU A 53 -3.82 21.11 6.52
N SER A 54 -3.31 20.22 7.37
CA SER A 54 -2.75 20.51 8.68
C SER A 54 -1.68 19.46 9.05
N PRO A 55 -0.96 19.60 10.18
CA PRO A 55 0.01 18.60 10.63
C PRO A 55 -0.58 17.22 10.94
N CYS A 56 -1.92 17.08 11.00
CA CYS A 56 -2.58 15.81 11.31
C CYS A 56 -3.75 15.51 10.37
N ALA A 57 -3.90 16.27 9.28
CA ALA A 57 -4.97 16.04 8.32
C ALA A 57 -4.56 16.44 6.91
N GLY A 58 -5.11 15.74 5.93
CA GLY A 58 -4.95 16.09 4.53
C GLY A 58 -5.80 15.24 3.60
N VAL A 59 -5.66 15.51 2.31
CA VAL A 59 -6.41 14.83 1.27
C VAL A 59 -5.45 14.25 0.24
N ALA A 60 -5.70 13.01 -0.17
CA ALA A 60 -5.03 12.38 -1.29
C ALA A 60 -6.05 12.04 -2.39
N GLU A 61 -5.62 12.14 -3.64
CA GLU A 61 -6.38 11.65 -4.79
C GLU A 61 -6.57 10.14 -4.67
N TRP A 62 -7.77 9.67 -4.96
CA TRP A 62 -8.03 8.25 -5.08
C TRP A 62 -7.88 7.83 -6.54
N VAL A 63 -6.86 7.01 -6.80
CA VAL A 63 -6.60 6.51 -8.14
C VAL A 63 -7.75 5.59 -8.59
N GLU A 64 -8.33 5.90 -9.74
CA GLU A 64 -9.43 5.10 -10.28
C GLU A 64 -8.93 3.82 -10.95
N HIS A 65 -9.81 2.82 -10.98
CA HIS A 65 -9.55 1.50 -11.56
C HIS A 65 -8.35 0.75 -10.96
N THR A 66 -8.06 1.02 -9.69
CA THR A 66 -7.04 0.29 -8.92
C THR A 66 -7.69 -0.48 -7.77
N THR A 67 -7.11 -1.62 -7.45
CA THR A 67 -7.37 -2.41 -6.23
C THR A 67 -6.04 -2.63 -5.53
N THR A 68 -6.06 -2.84 -4.21
CA THR A 68 -4.83 -3.13 -3.49
C THR A 68 -4.33 -4.53 -3.82
N LEU A 69 -3.01 -4.72 -3.78
CA LEU A 69 -2.45 -6.07 -3.94
C LEU A 69 -2.96 -7.04 -2.87
N ALA A 70 -3.24 -6.53 -1.66
CA ALA A 70 -3.83 -7.31 -0.58
C ALA A 70 -5.20 -7.90 -0.95
N GLU A 71 -6.08 -7.09 -1.54
CA GLU A 71 -7.40 -7.55 -2.02
C GLU A 71 -7.25 -8.64 -3.09
N ILE A 72 -6.28 -8.51 -3.99
CA ILE A 72 -6.02 -9.53 -5.02
C ILE A 72 -5.51 -10.84 -4.39
N LEU A 73 -4.56 -10.74 -3.46
CA LEU A 73 -3.85 -11.91 -2.94
C LEU A 73 -4.64 -12.68 -1.88
N PHE A 74 -5.31 -11.97 -0.97
CA PHE A 74 -6.01 -12.57 0.18
C PHE A 74 -7.28 -11.80 0.56
N GLY A 75 -7.91 -11.14 -0.41
CA GLY A 75 -9.18 -10.46 -0.22
C GLY A 75 -10.33 -11.38 0.20
N PRO A 76 -11.50 -10.79 0.52
CA PRO A 76 -12.65 -11.51 1.07
C PRO A 76 -13.29 -12.49 0.07
N VAL A 77 -13.09 -12.28 -1.24
CA VAL A 77 -13.41 -13.24 -2.29
C VAL A 77 -12.16 -14.03 -2.58
N GLU A 78 -12.24 -15.37 -2.49
CA GLU A 78 -11.19 -16.37 -2.71
C GLU A 78 -9.89 -15.79 -3.33
N GLY A 79 -9.02 -15.28 -2.46
CA GLY A 79 -7.82 -14.55 -2.88
C GLY A 79 -6.88 -15.43 -3.68
N ALA A 80 -6.09 -14.83 -4.57
CA ALA A 80 -5.21 -15.57 -5.48
C ALA A 80 -4.30 -16.57 -4.75
N HIS A 81 -3.80 -16.23 -3.55
CA HIS A 81 -2.96 -17.14 -2.76
C HIS A 81 -3.71 -18.42 -2.40
N GLN A 82 -4.92 -18.30 -1.84
CA GLN A 82 -5.73 -19.46 -1.46
C GLN A 82 -6.18 -20.27 -2.68
N LYS A 83 -6.48 -19.61 -3.80
CA LYS A 83 -6.89 -20.24 -5.05
C LYS A 83 -5.78 -21.08 -5.69
N TYR A 84 -4.57 -20.53 -5.78
CA TYR A 84 -3.47 -21.17 -6.51
C TYR A 84 -2.54 -22.00 -5.61
N ARG A 85 -2.54 -21.76 -4.30
CA ARG A 85 -1.72 -22.45 -3.28
C ARG A 85 -2.52 -22.76 -2.02
N PRO A 86 -3.49 -23.69 -2.08
CA PRO A 86 -4.37 -23.99 -0.94
C PRO A 86 -3.65 -24.66 0.24
N GLU A 87 -2.55 -25.36 -0.01
CA GLU A 87 -1.77 -26.08 1.03
C GLU A 87 -0.80 -25.17 1.80
N ASP A 88 -0.54 -23.96 1.30
CA ASP A 88 0.36 -23.01 1.93
C ASP A 88 -0.33 -22.33 3.13
N TRP A 89 0.47 -21.79 4.04
CA TRP A 89 -0.06 -21.02 5.16
C TRP A 89 -0.87 -19.81 4.68
N LEU A 90 -1.97 -19.54 5.39
CA LEU A 90 -2.78 -18.35 5.18
C LEU A 90 -2.04 -17.11 5.72
N HIS A 91 -2.31 -15.94 5.14
CA HIS A 91 -1.63 -14.69 5.47
C HIS A 91 -1.66 -14.34 6.98
N HIS A 92 -2.73 -14.67 7.69
CA HIS A 92 -2.82 -14.45 9.14
C HIS A 92 -1.92 -15.42 9.93
N GLN A 93 -1.75 -16.66 9.48
CA GLN A 93 -0.83 -17.62 10.09
C GLN A 93 0.63 -17.19 9.89
N CYS A 94 0.96 -16.70 8.70
CA CYS A 94 2.28 -16.11 8.42
C CYS A 94 2.57 -14.92 9.34
N ARG A 95 1.59 -14.01 9.50
CA ARG A 95 1.71 -12.85 10.39
C ARG A 95 1.93 -13.28 11.85
N GLN A 96 1.18 -14.27 12.33
CA GLN A 96 1.34 -14.78 13.69
C GLN A 96 2.73 -15.36 13.90
N LYS A 97 3.21 -16.21 13.00
CA LYS A 97 4.56 -16.79 13.07
C LYS A 97 5.66 -15.72 13.07
N MET A 98 5.49 -14.64 12.32
CA MET A 98 6.43 -13.50 12.35
C MET A 98 6.44 -12.81 13.72
N VAL A 99 5.27 -12.61 14.33
CA VAL A 99 5.15 -12.02 15.67
C VAL A 99 5.80 -12.94 16.72
N ASP A 100 5.52 -14.23 16.65
CA ASP A 100 6.08 -15.22 17.57
C ASP A 100 7.61 -15.28 17.45
N ALA A 101 8.14 -15.25 16.23
CA ALA A 101 9.58 -15.21 15.98
C ALA A 101 10.24 -13.94 16.52
N LEU A 102 9.59 -12.78 16.38
CA LEU A 102 10.07 -11.51 16.96
C LEU A 102 10.08 -11.55 18.49
N GLN A 103 9.08 -12.19 19.11
CA GLN A 103 9.04 -12.37 20.56
C GLN A 103 10.12 -13.34 21.04
N ALA A 104 10.28 -14.48 20.37
CA ALA A 104 11.33 -15.45 20.67
C ALA A 104 12.74 -14.83 20.55
N ALA A 105 12.97 -14.03 19.51
CA ALA A 105 14.24 -13.31 19.34
C ALA A 105 14.52 -12.31 20.47
N LYS A 106 13.50 -11.61 20.98
CA LYS A 106 13.63 -10.71 22.14
C LYS A 106 13.91 -11.48 23.43
N ASN A 107 13.37 -12.69 23.55
CA ASN A 107 13.53 -13.54 24.73
C ASN A 107 14.82 -14.37 24.70
N GLY A 108 15.63 -14.28 23.63
CA GLY A 108 16.92 -14.97 23.52
C GLY A 108 16.84 -16.42 23.02
N ASP A 109 15.64 -16.92 22.69
CA ASP A 109 15.44 -18.29 22.20
C ASP A 109 15.71 -18.38 20.70
N ARG A 110 16.93 -18.79 20.34
CA ARG A 110 17.35 -19.06 18.94
C ARG A 110 16.93 -20.46 18.45
N GLN A 111 15.72 -20.91 18.78
CA GLN A 111 15.17 -22.17 18.25
C GLN A 111 13.80 -21.98 17.63
N ALA A 112 13.75 -21.27 16.51
CA ALA A 112 12.64 -21.38 15.58
C ALA A 112 13.11 -20.95 14.19
N GLN A 113 13.70 -21.87 13.43
CA GLN A 113 13.74 -21.72 11.98
C GLN A 113 12.36 -22.12 11.45
N PRO A 114 11.57 -21.20 10.89
CA PRO A 114 10.41 -21.61 10.14
C PRO A 114 10.90 -22.27 8.84
N ARG A 115 10.65 -23.57 8.69
CA ARG A 115 10.66 -24.17 7.35
C ARG A 115 9.47 -23.56 6.58
N ALA A 116 9.77 -22.58 5.75
CA ALA A 116 9.01 -22.23 4.55
C ALA A 116 10.11 -22.07 3.50
N PHE A 117 10.13 -22.79 2.38
CA PHE A 117 9.12 -22.93 1.36
C PHE A 117 9.27 -24.31 0.69
N ALA A 118 8.16 -24.95 0.33
CA ALA A 118 8.12 -26.05 -0.64
C ALA A 118 7.19 -25.64 -1.81
#